data_AF-A0A971IAT3-F1
#
_entry.id   AF-A0A971IAT3-F1
#
_cell.length_a   1.000
_cell.length_b   1.000
_cell.length_c   1.000
_cell.angle_alpha   90.00
_cell.angle_beta   90.00
_cell.angle_gamma   90.00
#
_symmetry.space_group_name_H-M   'P 1'
#
loop_
_entity.id
_entity.type
_entity.pdbx_description
1 polymer ?
#
loop_
_entity_poly.entity_id
_entity_poly.type
_entity_poly.pdbx_seq_one_letter_code
_entity_poly.pdbx_strand_id
1 'polypeptide(L)'
;MYQWILIQLAASHGSLEDGLDLLELLDHCSWSIALSVRPYSLDDLVRELNAVYDYDWKTHFLERVTSIKSTAPLAGIENGGWHFKYGHSVSSYQRAWEENEEEFHYRSSLGLDLEREGKVKAIVPDKLVKSAQ
;
A
#
# COMPACT_ATOMS: atom_id res chain seq x y z
N MET A 1 18.07 -32.05 3.36
CA MET A 1 18.43 -32.99 2.28
C MET A 1 19.46 -32.42 1.30
N TYR A 2 19.64 -31.08 1.19
CA TYR A 2 20.68 -30.49 0.31
C TYR A 2 22.05 -30.29 0.97
N GLN A 3 22.17 -30.42 2.29
CA GLN A 3 23.42 -30.22 3.03
C GLN A 3 24.42 -31.38 2.84
N TRP A 4 23.95 -32.58 2.50
CA TRP A 4 24.81 -33.77 2.34
C TRP A 4 25.48 -33.84 0.94
N ILE A 5 24.84 -33.27 -0.08
CA ILE A 5 25.37 -33.24 -1.46
C ILE A 5 26.56 -32.27 -1.57
N LEU A 6 26.54 -31.16 -0.81
CA LEU A 6 27.59 -30.13 -0.85
C LEU A 6 28.92 -30.59 -0.22
N ILE A 7 28.86 -31.41 0.85
CA ILE A 7 30.06 -32.01 1.46
C ILE A 7 30.74 -32.98 0.48
N GLN A 8 29.94 -33.74 -0.28
CA GLN A 8 30.46 -34.70 -1.26
C GLN A 8 31.16 -34.01 -2.45
N LEU A 9 30.67 -32.83 -2.86
CA LEU A 9 31.21 -32.08 -4.00
C LEU A 9 32.53 -31.35 -3.66
N ALA A 10 32.63 -30.79 -2.45
CA ALA A 10 33.85 -30.16 -1.94
C ALA A 10 35.00 -31.18 -1.76
N ALA A 11 34.67 -32.40 -1.31
CA ALA A 11 35.65 -33.48 -1.18
C ALA A 11 36.23 -33.96 -2.53
N SER A 12 35.53 -33.75 -3.64
CA SER A 12 35.96 -34.20 -4.98
C SER A 12 37.01 -33.30 -5.66
N HIS A 13 37.20 -32.07 -5.17
CA HIS A 13 38.14 -31.09 -5.76
C HIS A 13 39.51 -31.02 -5.06
N GLY A 14 39.75 -31.86 -4.04
CA GLY A 14 41.11 -32.09 -3.51
C GLY A 14 41.79 -30.90 -2.82
N SER A 15 41.06 -29.81 -2.56
CA SER A 15 41.59 -28.62 -1.89
C SER A 15 40.59 -28.10 -0.85
N LEU A 16 40.99 -28.16 0.42
CA LEU A 16 40.22 -27.63 1.55
C LEU A 16 40.18 -26.09 1.56
N GLU A 17 41.13 -25.46 0.86
CA GLU A 17 41.25 -24.01 0.69
C GLU A 17 40.08 -23.47 -0.16
N ASP A 18 39.71 -24.18 -1.25
CA ASP A 18 38.66 -23.78 -2.19
C ASP A 18 37.24 -23.97 -1.62
N GLY A 19 37.08 -24.84 -0.63
CA GLY A 19 35.80 -25.09 0.03
C GLY A 19 35.38 -23.98 1.01
N LEU A 20 36.34 -23.20 1.51
CA LEU A 20 36.07 -22.07 2.42
C LEU A 20 35.56 -20.84 1.67
N ASP A 21 36.05 -20.58 0.45
CA ASP A 21 35.54 -19.51 -0.43
C ASP A 21 34.08 -19.74 -0.84
N LEU A 22 33.67 -21.00 -1.03
CA LEU A 22 32.29 -21.37 -1.33
C LEU A 22 31.34 -21.16 -0.13
N LEU A 23 31.86 -21.21 1.10
CA LEU A 23 31.09 -20.92 2.32
C LEU A 23 30.93 -19.41 2.55
N GLU A 24 31.93 -18.58 2.21
CA GLU A 24 31.76 -17.12 2.18
C GLU A 24 30.75 -16.66 1.11
N LEU A 25 30.76 -17.29 -0.08
CA LEU A 25 29.79 -16.99 -1.14
C LEU A 25 28.35 -17.38 -0.76
N LEU A 26 28.17 -18.40 0.09
CA LEU A 26 26.85 -18.80 0.59
C LEU A 26 26.36 -17.93 1.76
N ASP A 27 27.25 -17.27 2.49
CA ASP A 27 26.90 -16.25 3.49
C ASP A 27 26.43 -14.92 2.86
N HIS A 28 26.75 -14.66 1.59
CA HIS A 28 26.22 -13.51 0.85
C HIS A 28 24.73 -13.61 0.51
N CYS A 29 24.13 -14.80 0.67
CA CYS A 29 22.69 -15.01 0.61
C CYS A 29 22.17 -15.52 1.96
N SER A 30 22.62 -14.93 3.07
CA SER A 30 21.82 -14.93 4.28
C SER A 30 20.53 -14.16 3.99
N TRP A 31 19.48 -14.91 3.72
CA TRP A 31 18.06 -14.54 3.76
C TRP A 31 17.58 -13.82 5.05
N SER A 32 18.50 -13.47 5.94
CA SER A 32 18.32 -12.40 6.90
C SER A 32 18.52 -11.07 6.18
N ILE A 33 17.48 -10.59 5.50
CA ILE A 33 17.39 -9.16 5.19
C ILE A 33 17.43 -8.46 6.54
N ALA A 34 18.61 -8.01 6.96
CA ALA A 34 18.76 -7.04 8.02
C ALA A 34 18.15 -5.75 7.47
N LEU A 35 16.82 -5.61 7.59
CA LEU A 35 16.09 -4.42 7.20
C LEU A 35 16.49 -3.29 8.15
N SER A 36 17.65 -2.69 7.89
CA SER A 36 18.12 -1.52 8.61
C SER A 36 17.31 -0.32 8.14
N VAL A 37 16.48 0.24 9.02
CA VAL A 37 15.77 1.49 8.75
C VAL A 37 16.79 2.62 8.71
N ARG A 38 17.08 3.12 7.51
CA ARG A 38 17.91 4.31 7.34
C ARG A 38 17.01 5.56 7.37
N PRO A 39 17.06 6.39 8.41
CA PRO A 39 16.29 7.63 8.43
C PRO A 39 16.82 8.60 7.38
N TYR A 40 15.95 9.44 6.88
CA TYR A 40 16.29 10.51 5.94
C TYR A 40 15.51 11.78 6.31
N SER A 41 16.09 12.94 5.99
CA SER A 41 15.39 14.22 6.10
C SER A 41 14.72 14.61 4.77
N LEU A 42 13.82 15.61 4.82
CA LEU A 42 13.25 16.18 3.60
C LEU A 42 14.34 16.82 2.72
N ASP A 43 15.32 17.47 3.32
CA ASP A 43 16.42 18.12 2.59
C ASP A 43 17.30 17.08 1.88
N ASP A 44 17.53 15.91 2.50
CA ASP A 44 18.23 14.79 1.85
C ASP A 44 17.48 14.33 0.60
N LEU A 45 16.16 14.15 0.69
CA LEU A 45 15.33 13.76 -0.45
C LEU A 45 15.35 14.81 -1.56
N VAL A 46 15.19 16.08 -1.22
CA VAL A 46 15.22 17.18 -2.20
C VAL A 46 16.57 17.24 -2.91
N ARG A 47 17.68 17.02 -2.19
CA ARG A 47 19.03 16.98 -2.76
C ARG A 47 19.18 15.82 -3.75
N GLU A 48 18.80 14.61 -3.35
CA GLU A 48 18.94 13.42 -4.21
C GLU A 48 18.02 13.49 -5.43
N LEU A 49 16.79 14.01 -5.30
CA LEU A 49 15.86 14.14 -6.43
C LEU A 49 16.32 15.18 -7.44
N ASN A 50 16.88 16.30 -6.98
CA ASN A 50 17.48 17.30 -7.88
C ASN A 50 18.68 16.74 -8.68
N ALA A 51 19.39 15.74 -8.15
CA ALA A 51 20.46 15.08 -8.89
C ALA A 51 19.93 14.22 -10.05
N VAL A 52 18.68 13.74 -9.97
CA VAL A 52 18.03 12.96 -11.03
C VAL A 52 17.32 13.88 -12.03
N TYR A 53 16.58 14.87 -11.53
CA TYR A 53 15.82 15.81 -12.34
C TYR A 53 15.67 17.14 -11.61
N ASP A 54 16.15 18.22 -12.25
CA ASP A 54 16.08 19.58 -11.72
C ASP A 54 14.63 20.07 -11.70
N TYR A 55 14.08 20.17 -10.48
CA TYR A 55 12.69 20.56 -10.24
C TYR A 55 12.53 21.06 -8.80
N ASP A 56 11.52 21.91 -8.57
CA ASP A 56 11.22 22.42 -7.22
C ASP A 56 10.52 21.37 -6.34
N TRP A 57 11.27 20.32 -6.00
CA TRP A 57 10.82 19.21 -5.14
C TRP A 57 10.39 19.69 -3.76
N LYS A 58 11.02 20.76 -3.24
CA LYS A 58 10.71 21.29 -1.91
C LYS A 58 9.29 21.84 -1.86
N THR A 59 8.92 22.71 -2.79
CA THR A 59 7.56 23.25 -2.87
C THR A 59 6.55 22.14 -3.16
N HIS A 60 6.89 21.19 -4.03
CA HIS A 60 6.04 20.04 -4.35
C HIS A 60 5.61 19.24 -3.12
N PHE A 61 6.56 18.90 -2.24
CA PHE A 61 6.23 18.16 -1.01
C PHE A 61 5.47 19.01 0.00
N LEU A 62 5.84 20.28 0.17
CA LEU A 62 5.15 21.16 1.11
C LEU A 62 3.67 21.31 0.77
N GLU A 63 3.36 21.52 -0.50
CA GLU A 63 1.98 21.71 -0.97
C GLU A 63 1.10 20.46 -0.86
N ARG A 64 1.69 19.26 -0.93
CA ARG A 64 0.94 18.00 -1.04
C ARG A 64 0.94 17.17 0.23
N VAL A 65 2.01 17.24 1.02
CA VAL A 65 2.19 16.42 2.23
C VAL A 65 1.88 17.23 3.49
N THR A 66 2.39 18.45 3.58
CA THR A 66 2.29 19.24 4.82
C THR A 66 1.11 20.21 4.86
N SER A 67 0.58 20.60 3.69
CA SER A 67 -0.53 21.56 3.60
C SER A 67 -1.89 20.86 3.71
N ILE A 68 -2.74 21.36 4.61
CA ILE A 68 -4.17 21.01 4.63
C ILE A 68 -4.87 21.94 3.64
N LYS A 69 -5.27 21.42 2.48
CA LYS A 69 -6.08 22.17 1.52
C LYS A 69 -7.57 21.95 1.82
N SER A 70 -8.39 22.96 1.54
CA SER A 70 -9.85 22.91 1.72
C SER A 70 -10.55 21.97 0.72
N THR A 71 -9.85 21.60 -0.36
CA THR A 71 -10.36 20.70 -1.41
C THR A 71 -9.42 19.51 -1.55
N ALA A 72 -10.00 18.34 -1.85
CA ALA A 72 -9.24 17.11 -2.07
C ALA A 72 -8.19 17.30 -3.18
N PRO A 73 -6.96 16.79 -3.02
CA PRO A 73 -5.93 16.89 -4.04
C PRO A 73 -6.20 15.89 -5.18
N LEU A 74 -7.07 16.28 -6.14
CA LEU A 74 -7.49 15.43 -7.26
C LEU A 74 -6.44 15.28 -8.36
N ALA A 75 -5.46 16.19 -8.43
CA ALA A 75 -4.47 16.24 -9.50
C ALA A 75 -3.70 14.92 -9.71
N GLY A 76 -3.47 14.13 -8.65
CA GLY A 76 -2.82 12.82 -8.79
C GLY A 76 -3.69 11.80 -9.53
N ILE A 77 -4.99 11.79 -9.25
CA ILE A 77 -5.98 10.91 -9.89
C ILE A 77 -6.20 11.35 -11.34
N GLU A 78 -6.33 12.66 -11.57
CA GLU A 78 -6.51 13.25 -12.90
C GLU A 78 -5.32 13.01 -13.82
N ASN A 79 -4.09 13.15 -13.29
CA ASN A 79 -2.88 12.82 -14.05
C ASN A 79 -2.75 11.31 -14.33
N GLY A 80 -3.43 10.46 -13.55
CA GLY A 80 -3.57 9.03 -13.81
C GLY A 80 -4.61 8.67 -14.88
N GLY A 81 -5.27 9.67 -15.47
CA GLY A 81 -6.32 9.47 -16.48
C GLY A 81 -7.72 9.21 -15.90
N TRP A 82 -7.91 9.40 -14.60
CA TRP A 82 -9.17 9.18 -13.91
C TRP A 82 -9.83 10.51 -13.54
N HIS A 83 -11.17 10.56 -13.57
CA HIS A 83 -11.90 11.75 -13.14
C HIS A 83 -12.89 11.40 -12.04
N PHE A 84 -12.93 12.23 -11.01
CA PHE A 84 -13.77 12.03 -9.84
C PHE A 84 -14.96 13.00 -9.87
N LYS A 85 -16.19 12.45 -9.85
CA LYS A 85 -17.43 13.24 -9.74
C LYS A 85 -18.24 12.78 -8.54
N TYR A 86 -18.66 13.73 -7.71
CA TYR A 86 -19.71 13.50 -6.73
C TYR A 86 -21.08 13.54 -7.42
N GLY A 87 -21.84 12.46 -7.30
CA GLY A 87 -23.24 12.40 -7.73
C GLY A 87 -24.18 12.40 -6.53
N HIS A 88 -25.40 12.89 -6.72
CA HIS A 88 -26.46 12.79 -5.70
C HIS A 88 -27.18 11.43 -5.71
N SER A 89 -26.90 10.59 -6.71
CA SER A 89 -27.49 9.27 -6.87
C SER A 89 -26.43 8.18 -6.83
N VAL A 90 -26.84 6.99 -6.40
CA VAL A 90 -26.01 5.76 -6.42
C VAL A 90 -25.47 5.51 -7.83
N SER A 91 -24.16 5.23 -7.92
CA SER A 91 -23.50 4.96 -9.20
C SER A 91 -23.93 3.62 -9.79
N SER A 92 -23.78 3.43 -11.10
CA SER A 92 -24.08 2.14 -11.75
C SER A 92 -23.25 0.99 -11.17
N TYR A 93 -21.98 1.26 -10.86
CA TYR A 93 -21.10 0.30 -10.20
C TYR A 93 -21.62 -0.11 -8.81
N GLN A 94 -21.98 0.87 -7.98
CA GLN A 94 -22.49 0.60 -6.64
C GLN A 94 -23.80 -0.20 -6.68
N ARG A 95 -24.69 0.12 -7.63
CA ARG A 95 -25.93 -0.64 -7.82
C ARG A 95 -25.66 -2.09 -8.22
N ALA A 96 -24.74 -2.31 -9.17
CA ALA A 96 -24.38 -3.65 -9.59
C ALA A 96 -23.72 -4.47 -8.47
N TRP A 97 -22.95 -3.81 -7.60
CA TRP A 97 -22.38 -4.44 -6.40
C TRP A 97 -23.49 -4.86 -5.43
N GLU A 98 -24.41 -3.96 -5.08
CA GLU A 98 -25.54 -4.22 -4.19
C GLU A 98 -26.44 -5.36 -4.70
N GLU A 99 -26.66 -5.42 -6.01
CA GLU A 99 -27.38 -6.53 -6.65
C GLU A 99 -26.63 -7.88 -6.54
N ASN A 100 -25.29 -7.86 -6.56
CA ASN A 100 -24.47 -9.08 -6.46
C ASN A 100 -24.39 -9.61 -5.03
N GLU A 101 -24.23 -8.70 -4.06
CA GLU A 101 -24.16 -9.05 -2.64
C GLU A 101 -25.55 -9.26 -2.01
N GLU A 102 -26.62 -8.95 -2.73
CA GLU A 102 -28.00 -8.95 -2.21
C GLU A 102 -28.18 -8.08 -0.95
N GLU A 103 -27.50 -6.93 -0.95
CA GLU A 103 -27.40 -6.03 0.19
C GLU A 103 -27.67 -4.58 -0.21
N PHE A 104 -28.17 -3.80 0.74
CA PHE A 104 -28.32 -2.36 0.62
C PHE A 104 -27.34 -1.66 1.56
N HIS A 105 -26.49 -0.79 1.00
CA HIS A 105 -25.50 -0.05 1.75
C HIS A 105 -25.98 1.36 2.08
N TYR A 106 -26.34 1.60 3.34
CA TYR A 106 -26.74 2.92 3.83
C TYR A 106 -25.74 3.50 4.85
N ARG A 107 -24.51 3.00 4.89
CA ARG A 107 -23.47 3.48 5.83
C ARG A 107 -23.24 4.99 5.80
N SER A 108 -23.30 5.60 4.62
CA SER A 108 -23.02 7.03 4.45
C SER A 108 -24.20 7.94 4.83
N SER A 109 -25.42 7.40 4.89
CA SER A 109 -26.65 8.16 5.20
C SER A 109 -27.24 7.77 6.55
N LEU A 110 -27.58 6.50 6.74
CA LEU A 110 -28.23 5.95 7.94
C LEU A 110 -27.26 5.24 8.89
N GLY A 111 -26.03 4.96 8.44
CA GLY A 111 -25.01 4.29 9.27
C GLY A 111 -25.21 2.78 9.40
N LEU A 112 -25.91 2.13 8.47
CA LEU A 112 -26.22 0.70 8.53
C LEU A 112 -26.25 0.02 7.16
N ASP A 113 -26.12 -1.29 7.17
CA ASP A 113 -26.31 -2.18 6.03
C ASP A 113 -27.48 -3.13 6.27
N LEU A 114 -28.25 -3.37 5.21
CA LEU A 114 -29.36 -4.31 5.22
C LEU A 114 -29.13 -5.42 4.21
N GLU A 115 -29.53 -6.63 4.58
CA GLU A 115 -29.77 -7.70 3.61
C GLU A 115 -31.05 -7.41 2.82
N ARG A 116 -31.22 -8.05 1.66
CA ARG A 116 -32.43 -7.94 0.83
C ARG A 116 -33.74 -8.23 1.58
N GLU A 117 -33.67 -9.09 2.58
CA GLU A 117 -34.80 -9.47 3.44
C GLU A 117 -35.13 -8.43 4.53
N GLY A 118 -34.36 -7.34 4.60
CA GLY A 118 -34.53 -6.25 5.58
C GLY A 118 -33.85 -6.50 6.92
N LYS A 119 -33.03 -7.55 7.05
CA LYS A 119 -32.24 -7.81 8.26
C LYS A 119 -31.01 -6.90 8.30
N VAL A 120 -30.65 -6.42 9.49
CA VAL A 120 -29.45 -5.59 9.68
C VAL A 120 -28.22 -6.48 9.68
N LYS A 121 -27.35 -6.32 8.68
CA LYS A 121 -26.09 -7.04 8.59
C LYS A 121 -24.99 -6.37 9.42
N ALA A 122 -24.90 -5.04 9.35
CA ALA A 122 -23.86 -4.29 10.03
C ALA A 122 -24.32 -2.88 10.39
N ILE A 123 -23.82 -2.38 11.52
CA ILE A 123 -24.03 -1.02 12.02
C ILE A 123 -22.67 -0.35 12.11
N VAL A 124 -22.59 0.91 11.68
CA VAL A 124 -21.45 1.78 11.93
C VAL A 124 -21.74 2.57 13.21
N PRO A 125 -21.03 2.30 14.32
CA PRO A 125 -21.17 3.09 15.54
C PRO A 125 -20.94 4.59 15.27
N ASP A 126 -21.62 5.45 16.02
CA ASP A 126 -21.53 6.93 15.93
C ASP A 126 -22.02 7.59 14.63
N LYS A 127 -22.41 6.79 13.62
CA LYS A 127 -23.00 7.27 12.36
C LYS A 127 -24.51 7.02 12.25
N LEU A 128 -25.09 6.33 13.22
CA LEU A 128 -26.53 6.13 13.27
C LEU A 128 -27.26 7.47 13.37
N VAL A 129 -28.10 7.75 12.39
CA VAL A 129 -29.06 8.85 12.50
C VAL A 129 -30.01 8.49 13.64
N LYS A 130 -29.90 9.23 14.76
CA LYS A 130 -30.88 9.13 15.84
C LYS A 130 -32.22 9.54 15.26
N SER A 131 -33.19 8.64 15.28
CA SER A 131 -34.56 8.91 14.82
C SER A 131 -35.07 10.19 15.48
N ALA A 132 -35.56 11.14 14.68
CA ALA A 132 -36.33 12.26 15.20
C ALA A 132 -37.55 11.70 15.95
N GLN A 133 -37.70 12.12 17.22
CA GLN A 133 -38.91 11.89 18.01
C GLN A 133 -40.10 12.64 17.43
#